data_AF-A0AAJ0G7I0-F1
#
_entry.id   AF-A0AAJ0G7I0-F1
#
_cell.length_a   1.000
_cell.length_b   1.000
_cell.length_c   1.000
_cell.angle_alpha   90.00
_cell.angle_beta   90.00
_cell.angle_gamma   90.00
#
_symmetry.space_group_name_H-M   'P 1'
#
loop_
_entity.id
_entity.type
_entity.pdbx_description
1 polymer ?
#
loop_
_entity_poly.entity_id
_entity_poly.type
_entity_poly.pdbx_seq_one_letter_code
_entity_poly.pdbx_strand_id
1 'polypeptide(L)'
;MCAYVDALQVQLNLLIPDLLGHRDRMSGFSSANVIYNGDNHGTNGAHHAHDNTVHARLSFYLDPSQGGQSEFAIGTAGAYRRKFDERQIQIQDARGHESDFSLDTHGFQYCKRASTETDFTDDGQIETVAYPEVQQLLEDVTGATSVYIFSHITRRDDSAKIQAALATDPKLSSASTPVPGIFPARYIHIDQTPACALQVLQDHFDASSPVGRHALEKNGRWGIINGWRPSRVSSIR
;
A
#
# COMPACT_ATOMS: atom_id res chain seq x y z
N MET A 1 7.91 20.86 -11.88
CA MET A 1 7.23 19.71 -12.51
C MET A 1 7.05 18.66 -11.42
N CYS A 2 5.83 18.54 -10.89
CA CYS A 2 5.52 17.61 -9.80
C CYS A 2 5.56 16.18 -10.35
N ALA A 3 6.36 15.31 -9.73
CA ALA A 3 6.27 13.88 -9.99
C ALA A 3 5.00 13.34 -9.32
N TYR A 4 3.86 13.49 -10.01
CA TYR A 4 2.67 12.70 -9.77
C TYR A 4 2.85 11.41 -10.55
N VAL A 5 2.93 10.29 -9.84
CA VAL A 5 2.66 9.01 -10.45
C VAL A 5 1.21 8.71 -10.10
N ASP A 6 0.30 9.11 -10.99
CA ASP A 6 -1.06 8.56 -11.05
C ASP A 6 -0.93 7.09 -11.44
N ALA A 7 -0.49 6.27 -10.49
CA ALA A 7 -0.62 4.84 -10.57
C ALA A 7 -1.98 4.50 -9.96
N LEU A 8 -2.86 3.98 -10.81
CA LEU A 8 -3.99 3.19 -10.34
C LEU A 8 -3.43 2.12 -9.40
N GLN A 9 -3.81 2.15 -8.13
CA GLN A 9 -3.14 1.37 -7.09
C GLN A 9 -4.11 0.33 -6.55
N VAL A 10 -3.76 -0.94 -6.68
CA VAL A 10 -4.42 -2.04 -5.97
C VAL A 10 -3.61 -2.33 -4.74
N GLN A 11 -4.22 -2.12 -3.57
CA GLN A 11 -3.68 -2.52 -2.28
C GLN A 11 -4.41 -3.76 -1.84
N LEU A 12 -3.71 -4.87 -1.70
CA LEU A 12 -4.20 -6.05 -1.01
C LEU A 12 -3.63 -6.03 0.39
N ASN A 13 -4.48 -6.04 1.41
CA ASN A 13 -4.03 -6.18 2.78
C ASN A 13 -4.11 -7.66 3.16
N LEU A 14 -2.97 -8.23 3.50
CA LEU A 14 -2.78 -9.67 3.58
C LEU A 14 -2.30 -10.04 4.97
N LEU A 15 -2.90 -11.04 5.60
CA LEU A 15 -2.38 -11.64 6.82
C LEU A 15 -1.61 -12.91 6.47
N ILE A 16 -0.40 -13.04 6.98
CA ILE A 16 0.52 -14.13 6.64
C ILE A 16 0.97 -14.90 7.88
N PRO A 17 0.41 -16.10 8.13
CA PRO A 17 0.94 -17.08 9.08
C PRO A 17 2.31 -17.68 8.68
N ASP A 18 3.16 -17.98 9.68
CA ASP A 18 4.41 -18.74 9.60
C ASP A 18 5.47 -18.27 8.58
N LEU A 19 6.13 -17.14 8.85
CA LEU A 19 7.29 -16.65 8.09
C LEU A 19 8.53 -17.56 8.19
N LEU A 20 8.56 -18.73 7.55
CA LEU A 20 9.56 -19.79 7.81
C LEU A 20 11.00 -19.47 7.33
N GLY A 21 11.20 -18.45 6.51
CA GLY A 21 12.53 -18.10 5.95
C GLY A 21 13.45 -17.25 6.85
N HIS A 22 12.95 -16.63 7.92
CA HIS A 22 13.59 -15.45 8.52
C HIS A 22 13.99 -15.68 9.99
N ARG A 23 14.76 -16.76 10.22
CA ARG A 23 14.92 -17.42 11.53
C ARG A 23 15.53 -16.60 12.66
N ASP A 24 16.24 -15.50 12.42
CA ASP A 24 17.09 -14.92 13.48
C ASP A 24 16.80 -13.48 13.95
N ARG A 25 15.80 -12.74 13.41
CA ARG A 25 15.58 -11.34 13.87
C ARG A 25 14.15 -10.81 13.96
N MET A 26 13.12 -11.60 13.66
CA MET A 26 11.72 -11.12 13.75
C MET A 26 10.96 -11.83 14.87
N SER A 27 11.23 -11.43 16.12
CA SER A 27 10.29 -11.63 17.23
C SER A 27 9.38 -10.41 17.33
N GLY A 28 8.13 -10.55 16.91
CA GLY A 28 7.14 -9.46 16.95
C GLY A 28 6.67 -9.02 15.57
N PHE A 29 5.46 -8.46 15.55
CA PHE A 29 4.74 -7.91 14.40
C PHE A 29 5.65 -7.19 13.39
N SER A 30 5.47 -7.50 12.11
CA SER A 30 6.13 -6.82 10.98
C SER A 30 5.06 -6.41 9.96
N SER A 31 5.12 -5.15 9.52
CA SER A 31 4.39 -4.66 8.35
C SER A 31 5.38 -4.47 7.21
N ALA A 32 5.07 -5.04 6.04
CA ALA A 32 5.94 -4.99 4.89
C ALA A 32 5.13 -4.80 3.60
N ASN A 33 5.78 -4.33 2.54
CA ASN A 33 5.14 -4.03 1.27
C ASN A 33 5.77 -4.85 0.13
N VAL A 34 4.98 -5.59 -0.64
CA VAL A 34 5.43 -6.15 -1.91
C VAL A 34 4.96 -5.26 -3.04
N ILE A 35 5.90 -4.73 -3.83
CA ILE A 35 5.58 -3.94 -5.03
C ILE A 35 5.70 -4.86 -6.23
N TYR A 36 4.59 -5.05 -6.92
CA TYR A 36 4.49 -5.93 -8.06
C TYR A 36 4.37 -5.14 -9.35
N ASN A 37 5.31 -5.33 -10.28
CA ASN A 37 5.23 -4.75 -11.62
C ASN A 37 4.87 -5.85 -12.63
N GLY A 38 3.78 -5.66 -13.37
CA GLY A 38 3.46 -6.48 -14.55
C GLY A 38 4.42 -6.19 -15.70
N ASP A 39 4.55 -7.14 -16.63
CA ASP A 39 5.45 -7.03 -17.79
C ASP A 39 5.14 -5.77 -18.62
N ASN A 40 5.99 -4.76 -18.48
CA ASN A 40 6.12 -3.70 -19.46
C ASN A 40 7.12 -4.19 -20.50
N HIS A 41 6.66 -4.40 -21.74
CA HIS A 41 7.55 -4.62 -22.87
C HIS A 41 8.58 -3.48 -22.93
N GLY A 42 9.81 -3.78 -22.53
CA GLY A 42 10.91 -2.84 -22.44
C GLY A 42 11.24 -2.29 -23.82
N THR A 43 11.21 -0.97 -23.96
CA THR A 43 11.97 -0.32 -25.02
C THR A 43 13.41 -0.22 -24.55
N ASN A 44 14.30 -0.96 -25.22
CA ASN A 44 15.74 -0.90 -25.00
C ASN A 44 16.27 0.49 -25.40
N GLY A 45 16.23 1.44 -24.47
CA GLY A 45 17.03 2.65 -24.52
C GLY A 45 18.24 2.47 -23.62
N ALA A 46 19.45 2.61 -24.15
CA ALA A 46 20.66 2.65 -23.35
C ALA A 46 20.56 3.81 -22.35
N HIS A 47 20.35 3.51 -21.07
CA HIS A 47 20.34 4.51 -20.01
C HIS A 47 21.79 4.80 -19.62
N HIS A 48 22.31 5.94 -20.08
CA HIS A 48 23.53 6.50 -19.52
C HIS A 48 23.34 6.72 -18.02
N ALA A 49 24.36 6.35 -17.23
CA ALA A 49 24.44 6.54 -15.79
C ALA A 49 24.42 8.03 -15.44
N HIS A 50 23.23 8.62 -15.42
CA HIS A 50 22.96 9.84 -14.67
C HIS A 50 22.49 9.40 -13.29
N ASP A 51 23.02 10.08 -12.27
CA ASP A 51 22.62 9.93 -10.87
C ASP A 51 21.12 10.30 -10.78
N ASN A 52 20.25 9.30 -10.98
CA ASN A 52 18.81 9.47 -11.22
C ASN A 52 18.10 9.80 -9.92
N THR A 53 18.33 11.02 -9.46
CA THR A 53 17.75 11.54 -8.24
C THR A 53 16.78 12.66 -8.58
N VAL A 54 15.57 12.60 -8.01
CA VAL A 54 14.55 13.64 -8.12
C VAL A 54 14.31 14.29 -6.77
N HIS A 55 13.94 15.57 -6.78
CA HIS A 55 13.47 16.24 -5.57
C HIS A 55 11.93 16.32 -5.64
N ALA A 56 11.27 15.81 -4.61
CA ALA A 56 9.83 15.83 -4.48
C ALA A 56 9.41 16.42 -3.14
N ARG A 57 8.22 17.02 -3.10
CA ARG A 57 7.62 17.47 -1.85
C ARG A 57 6.76 16.34 -1.29
N LEU A 58 7.09 15.88 -0.09
CA LEU A 58 6.36 14.82 0.60
C LEU A 58 5.66 15.40 1.82
N SER A 59 4.45 14.93 2.09
CA SER A 59 3.59 15.40 3.17
C SER A 59 3.71 14.45 4.36
N PHE A 60 4.29 14.92 5.46
CA PHE A 60 4.46 14.17 6.71
C PHE A 60 3.40 14.54 7.76
N TYR A 61 3.31 13.74 8.81
CA TYR A 61 2.51 14.06 9.98
C TYR A 61 2.90 15.44 10.55
N LEU A 62 1.89 16.30 10.73
CA LEU A 62 2.04 17.58 11.43
C LEU A 62 1.51 17.43 12.85
N ASP A 63 2.32 17.84 13.83
CA ASP A 63 1.93 17.76 15.23
C ASP A 63 0.69 18.65 15.52
N PRO A 64 -0.27 18.20 16.34
CA PRO A 64 -1.45 18.98 16.72
C PRO A 64 -1.11 20.33 17.35
N SER A 65 0.00 20.45 18.09
CA SER A 65 0.48 21.72 18.65
C SER A 65 0.88 22.74 17.57
N GLN A 66 1.15 22.29 16.35
CA GLN A 66 1.45 23.10 15.17
C GLN A 66 0.25 23.25 14.23
N GLY A 67 -0.95 22.86 14.66
CA GLY A 67 -2.18 22.93 13.87
C GLY A 67 -2.43 21.71 12.97
N GLY A 68 -1.76 20.59 13.25
CA GLY A 68 -2.12 19.28 12.71
C GLY A 68 -3.39 18.69 13.36
N GLN A 69 -3.64 17.40 13.14
CA GLN A 69 -4.79 16.68 13.70
C GLN A 69 -4.33 15.37 14.33
N SER A 70 -4.86 15.06 15.52
CA SER A 70 -4.63 13.77 16.20
C SER A 70 -5.53 12.67 15.65
N GLU A 71 -6.75 13.01 15.24
CA GLU A 71 -7.77 12.08 14.77
C GLU A 71 -8.49 12.64 13.55
N PHE A 72 -8.89 11.74 12.65
CA PHE A 72 -9.66 12.09 11.46
C PHE A 72 -10.41 10.85 10.95
N ALA A 73 -11.55 11.07 10.30
CA ALA A 73 -12.30 10.00 9.64
C ALA A 73 -11.87 9.88 8.17
N ILE A 74 -11.32 8.73 7.78
CA ILE A 74 -10.90 8.46 6.39
C ILE A 74 -12.09 8.67 5.44
N GLY A 75 -11.84 9.24 4.27
CA GLY A 75 -12.87 9.46 3.24
C GLY A 75 -13.79 10.66 3.51
N THR A 76 -13.50 11.51 4.49
CA THR A 76 -14.29 12.74 4.75
C THR A 76 -13.60 13.99 4.23
N ALA A 77 -14.36 15.06 3.99
CA ALA A 77 -13.83 16.34 3.56
C ALA A 77 -12.80 16.92 4.56
N GLY A 78 -12.99 16.68 5.86
CA GLY A 78 -12.03 17.03 6.91
C GLY A 78 -10.69 16.30 6.74
N ALA A 79 -10.71 15.00 6.43
CA ALA A 79 -9.49 14.23 6.20
C ALA A 79 -8.68 14.75 5.00
N TYR A 80 -9.34 15.17 3.91
CA TYR A 80 -8.66 15.72 2.73
C TYR A 80 -8.17 17.16 2.93
N ARG A 81 -8.72 17.91 3.90
CA ARG A 81 -8.27 19.27 4.27
C ARG A 81 -7.21 19.29 5.37
N ARG A 82 -6.75 18.12 5.82
CA ARG A 82 -5.70 18.01 6.82
C ARG A 82 -4.46 18.77 6.39
N LYS A 83 -3.83 19.41 7.37
CA LYS A 83 -2.53 20.03 7.21
C LYS A 83 -1.44 18.98 7.44
N PHE A 84 -0.35 19.14 6.71
CA PHE A 84 0.80 18.24 6.75
C PHE A 84 2.07 19.07 6.89
N ASP A 85 3.11 18.44 7.42
CA ASP A 85 4.47 18.96 7.38
C ASP A 85 5.07 18.62 6.02
N GLU A 86 5.01 19.56 5.09
CA GLU A 86 5.52 19.38 3.74
C GLU A 86 7.02 19.62 3.67
N ARG A 87 7.79 18.60 3.26
CA ARG A 87 9.24 18.66 3.17
C ARG A 87 9.71 18.34 1.76
N GLN A 88 10.73 19.06 1.30
CA GLN A 88 11.44 18.70 0.06
C GLN A 88 12.43 17.58 0.35
N ILE A 89 12.23 16.44 -0.28
CA ILE A 89 13.00 15.22 -0.08
C ILE A 89 13.67 14.83 -1.40
N GLN A 90 14.91 14.37 -1.28
CA GLN A 90 15.66 13.76 -2.36
C GLN A 90 15.26 12.28 -2.47
N ILE A 91 14.84 11.86 -3.67
CA ILE A 91 14.38 10.49 -3.95
C ILE A 91 15.28 9.90 -5.03
N GLN A 92 15.83 8.73 -4.75
CA GLN A 92 16.64 7.97 -5.70
C GLN A 92 15.76 7.02 -6.50
N ASP A 93 16.03 6.93 -7.81
CA ASP A 93 15.38 6.00 -8.71
C ASP A 93 15.86 4.56 -8.46
N ALA A 94 14.93 3.68 -8.12
CA ALA A 94 15.22 2.26 -7.85
C ALA A 94 15.30 1.39 -9.11
N ARG A 95 15.04 1.93 -10.32
CA ARG A 95 15.09 1.16 -11.57
C ARG A 95 16.51 0.64 -11.83
N GLY A 96 16.62 -0.66 -12.06
CA GLY A 96 17.90 -1.36 -12.20
C GLY A 96 18.51 -1.83 -10.87
N HIS A 97 17.94 -1.40 -9.74
CA HIS A 97 18.35 -1.77 -8.38
C HIS A 97 17.26 -2.53 -7.62
N GLU A 98 16.24 -3.03 -8.33
CA GLU A 98 15.08 -3.65 -7.69
C GLU A 98 15.45 -4.89 -6.85
N SER A 99 16.50 -5.62 -7.26
CA SER A 99 17.02 -6.78 -6.53
C SER A 99 17.73 -6.44 -5.22
N ASP A 100 18.09 -5.17 -5.00
CA ASP A 100 18.81 -4.73 -3.81
C ASP A 100 17.87 -4.61 -2.60
N PHE A 101 16.55 -4.62 -2.84
CA PHE A 101 15.51 -4.47 -1.82
C PHE A 101 14.85 -5.81 -1.50
N SER A 102 14.83 -6.18 -0.22
CA SER A 102 14.13 -7.37 0.29
C SER A 102 13.27 -7.03 1.50
N LEU A 103 12.24 -7.84 1.74
CA LEU A 103 11.31 -7.64 2.86
C LEU A 103 12.05 -7.58 4.21
N ASP A 104 13.03 -8.46 4.42
CA ASP A 104 13.76 -8.56 5.70
C ASP A 104 14.61 -7.35 6.04
N THR A 105 15.16 -6.70 5.01
CA THR A 105 16.18 -5.66 5.20
C THR A 105 15.61 -4.27 5.00
N HIS A 106 14.61 -4.14 4.12
CA HIS A 106 14.06 -2.85 3.71
C HIS A 106 12.57 -2.69 4.06
N GLY A 107 11.90 -3.76 4.50
CA GLY A 107 10.45 -3.74 4.72
C GLY A 107 9.64 -3.66 3.43
N PHE A 108 10.29 -3.77 2.26
CA PHE A 108 9.62 -3.92 0.98
C PHE A 108 10.47 -4.71 -0.01
N GLN A 109 9.81 -5.29 -1.01
CA GLN A 109 10.47 -6.05 -2.07
C GLN A 109 9.76 -5.87 -3.41
N TYR A 110 10.55 -5.79 -4.48
CA TYR A 110 10.03 -5.80 -5.84
C TYR A 110 9.85 -7.24 -6.33
N CYS A 111 8.69 -7.53 -6.88
CA CYS A 111 8.38 -8.83 -7.47
C CYS A 111 7.94 -8.65 -8.92
N LYS A 112 8.47 -9.52 -9.81
CA LYS A 112 8.03 -9.64 -11.20
C LYS A 112 7.31 -10.97 -11.34
N ARG A 113 6.05 -10.92 -11.72
CA ARG A 113 5.27 -12.09 -12.16
C ARG A 113 4.32 -11.59 -13.24
N ALA A 114 3.82 -12.51 -14.06
CA ALA A 114 2.66 -12.25 -14.88
C ALA A 114 1.40 -12.42 -14.02
N SER A 115 0.35 -11.68 -14.36
CA SER A 115 -0.96 -11.83 -13.73
C SER A 115 -2.03 -11.72 -14.80
N THR A 116 -3.02 -12.58 -14.65
CA THR A 116 -4.13 -12.72 -15.61
C THR A 116 -5.09 -11.54 -15.50
N GLU A 117 -5.35 -11.06 -14.27
CA GLU A 117 -6.15 -9.86 -14.02
C GLU A 117 -5.29 -8.61 -14.29
N THR A 118 -5.74 -7.71 -15.16
CA THR A 118 -4.97 -6.49 -15.51
C THR A 118 -5.73 -5.19 -15.32
N ASP A 119 -7.06 -5.25 -15.26
CA ASP A 119 -7.91 -4.08 -15.38
C ASP A 119 -8.43 -3.63 -14.00
N PHE A 120 -8.62 -4.57 -13.08
CA PHE A 120 -9.03 -4.37 -11.69
C PHE A 120 -10.35 -3.61 -11.57
N THR A 121 -11.27 -3.84 -12.51
CA THR A 121 -12.57 -3.15 -12.60
C THR A 121 -13.72 -3.89 -11.96
N ASP A 122 -13.56 -5.18 -11.72
CA ASP A 122 -14.61 -6.06 -11.22
C ASP A 122 -14.09 -6.79 -9.99
N ASP A 123 -14.71 -6.53 -8.84
CA ASP A 123 -14.27 -7.10 -7.56
C ASP A 123 -14.37 -8.64 -7.56
N GLY A 124 -15.33 -9.22 -8.28
CA GLY A 124 -15.45 -10.67 -8.42
C GLY A 124 -14.31 -11.28 -9.24
N GLN A 125 -13.85 -10.62 -10.29
CA GLN A 125 -12.65 -11.02 -11.04
C GLN A 125 -11.38 -10.88 -10.17
N ILE A 126 -11.26 -9.80 -9.40
CA ILE A 126 -10.15 -9.62 -8.46
C ILE A 126 -10.09 -10.78 -7.46
N GLU A 127 -11.23 -11.13 -6.86
CA GLU A 127 -11.32 -12.22 -5.88
C GLU A 127 -11.07 -13.61 -6.49
N THR A 128 -11.51 -13.85 -7.71
CA THR A 128 -11.39 -15.18 -8.34
C THR A 128 -10.05 -15.39 -9.06
N VAL A 129 -9.38 -14.31 -9.48
CA VAL A 129 -8.17 -14.38 -10.30
C VAL A 129 -6.96 -13.80 -9.57
N ALA A 130 -7.03 -12.55 -9.12
CA ALA A 130 -5.88 -11.86 -8.55
C ALA A 130 -5.53 -12.37 -7.14
N TYR A 131 -6.52 -12.75 -6.34
CA TYR A 131 -6.31 -13.24 -4.98
C TYR A 131 -5.43 -14.50 -4.95
N PRO A 132 -5.75 -15.59 -5.68
CA PRO A 132 -4.87 -16.76 -5.74
C PRO A 132 -3.45 -16.45 -6.21
N GLU A 133 -3.31 -15.58 -7.21
CA GLU A 133 -2.00 -15.21 -7.75
C GLU A 133 -1.13 -14.48 -6.71
N VAL A 134 -1.73 -13.59 -5.92
CA VAL A 134 -1.03 -12.83 -4.88
C VAL A 134 -0.76 -13.68 -3.64
N GLN A 135 -1.68 -14.56 -3.26
CA GLN A 135 -1.44 -15.55 -2.20
C GLN A 135 -0.21 -16.39 -2.53
N GLN A 136 -0.17 -17.01 -3.71
CA GLN A 136 0.98 -17.81 -4.13
C GLN A 136 2.27 -16.99 -4.17
N LEU A 137 2.23 -15.75 -4.69
CA LEU A 137 3.40 -14.88 -4.70
C LEU A 137 3.94 -14.63 -3.29
N LEU A 138 3.07 -14.34 -2.33
CA LEU A 138 3.50 -14.10 -0.97
C LEU A 138 4.02 -15.38 -0.31
N GLU A 139 3.35 -16.52 -0.48
CA GLU A 139 3.86 -17.80 0.01
C GLU A 139 5.28 -18.08 -0.51
N ASP A 140 5.51 -17.85 -1.81
CA ASP A 140 6.83 -18.05 -2.46
C ASP A 140 7.89 -17.08 -1.88
N VAL A 141 7.53 -15.82 -1.65
CA VAL A 141 8.47 -14.76 -1.22
C VAL A 141 8.77 -14.85 0.27
N THR A 142 7.77 -15.18 1.09
CA THR A 142 7.86 -15.12 2.55
C THR A 142 8.07 -16.50 3.19
N GLY A 143 7.87 -17.58 2.42
CA GLY A 143 7.87 -18.95 2.91
C GLY A 143 6.69 -19.25 3.86
N ALA A 144 5.59 -18.53 3.70
CA ALA A 144 4.41 -18.68 4.55
C ALA A 144 3.68 -20.00 4.31
N THR A 145 3.08 -20.54 5.36
CA THR A 145 2.26 -21.77 5.24
C THR A 145 0.88 -21.47 4.68
N SER A 146 0.41 -20.23 4.80
CA SER A 146 -0.85 -19.76 4.25
C SER A 146 -0.84 -18.23 4.13
N VAL A 147 -1.69 -17.69 3.26
CA VAL A 147 -1.90 -16.25 3.12
C VAL A 147 -3.40 -15.97 3.05
N TYR A 148 -3.88 -14.98 3.79
CA TYR A 148 -5.29 -14.62 3.84
C TYR A 148 -5.49 -13.17 3.42
N ILE A 149 -6.29 -12.96 2.38
CA ILE A 149 -6.66 -11.63 1.92
C ILE A 149 -7.93 -11.22 2.66
N PHE A 150 -7.89 -10.12 3.41
CA PHE A 150 -9.05 -9.64 4.16
C PHE A 150 -9.65 -8.35 3.57
N SER A 151 -8.91 -7.64 2.72
CA SER A 151 -9.44 -6.50 1.98
C SER A 151 -8.61 -6.20 0.74
N HIS A 152 -9.25 -5.58 -0.25
CA HIS A 152 -8.59 -4.95 -1.37
C HIS A 152 -9.14 -3.53 -1.59
N ILE A 153 -8.29 -2.64 -2.11
CA ILE A 153 -8.68 -1.29 -2.48
C ILE A 153 -8.15 -0.99 -3.87
N THR A 154 -9.04 -0.60 -4.79
CA THR A 154 -8.68 -0.12 -6.12
C THR A 154 -8.85 1.40 -6.18
N ARG A 155 -7.73 2.13 -6.34
CA ARG A 155 -7.73 3.60 -6.41
C ARG A 155 -7.71 4.08 -7.84
N ARG A 156 -8.79 4.71 -8.31
CA ARG A 156 -8.90 5.22 -9.71
C ARG A 156 -9.37 6.65 -9.84
N ASP A 157 -9.82 7.24 -8.75
CA ASP A 157 -10.38 8.58 -8.81
C ASP A 157 -9.29 9.63 -8.89
N ASP A 158 -9.55 10.64 -9.72
CA ASP A 158 -8.65 11.76 -9.97
C ASP A 158 -8.60 12.69 -8.73
N SER A 159 -7.43 12.71 -8.09
CA SER A 159 -7.19 13.54 -6.90
C SER A 159 -7.35 15.05 -7.17
N ALA A 160 -7.10 15.52 -8.40
CA ALA A 160 -7.25 16.93 -8.74
C ALA A 160 -8.72 17.37 -8.73
N LYS A 161 -9.63 16.51 -9.22
CA LYS A 161 -11.08 16.80 -9.22
C LYS A 161 -11.62 16.97 -7.82
N ILE A 162 -11.24 16.09 -6.89
CA ILE A 162 -11.71 16.21 -5.52
C ILE A 162 -11.14 17.43 -4.81
N GLN A 163 -9.88 17.78 -5.04
CA GLN A 163 -9.28 18.97 -4.44
C GLN A 163 -9.97 20.25 -4.91
N ALA A 164 -10.31 20.34 -6.21
CA ALA A 164 -11.11 21.44 -6.73
C ALA A 164 -12.50 21.49 -6.07
N ALA A 165 -13.20 20.36 -5.97
CA ALA A 165 -14.51 20.29 -5.35
C ALA A 165 -14.49 20.68 -3.86
N LEU A 166 -13.47 20.26 -3.10
CA LEU A 166 -13.30 20.63 -1.68
C LEU A 166 -13.16 22.13 -1.46
N ALA A 167 -12.72 22.89 -2.47
CA ALA A 167 -12.58 24.34 -2.39
C ALA A 167 -13.88 25.08 -2.76
N THR A 168 -14.72 24.53 -3.64
CA THR A 168 -15.84 25.27 -4.24
C THR A 168 -17.23 24.69 -3.94
N ASP A 169 -17.36 23.41 -3.63
CA ASP A 169 -18.66 22.76 -3.43
C ASP A 169 -19.20 23.02 -2.01
N PRO A 170 -20.32 23.75 -1.85
CA PRO A 170 -20.91 24.02 -0.55
C PRO A 170 -21.37 22.75 0.19
N LYS A 171 -21.63 21.64 -0.52
CA LYS A 171 -21.99 20.35 0.09
C LYS A 171 -20.85 19.74 0.89
N LEU A 172 -19.61 20.06 0.54
CA LEU A 172 -18.40 19.58 1.22
C LEU A 172 -17.94 20.54 2.33
N SER A 173 -18.74 21.53 2.72
CA SER A 173 -18.34 22.53 3.74
C SER A 173 -18.09 21.91 5.12
N SER A 174 -18.88 20.92 5.52
CA SER A 174 -18.66 20.21 6.79
C SER A 174 -17.47 19.25 6.71
N ALA A 175 -16.66 19.24 7.77
CA ALA A 175 -15.52 18.32 7.89
C ALA A 175 -15.95 16.84 7.93
N SER A 176 -17.12 16.54 8.47
CA SER A 176 -17.63 15.16 8.58
C SER A 176 -18.28 14.64 7.29
N THR A 177 -18.47 15.48 6.26
CA THR A 177 -19.12 15.06 5.02
C THR A 177 -18.28 13.99 4.32
N PRO A 178 -18.85 12.80 4.02
CA PRO A 178 -18.20 11.80 3.19
C PRO A 178 -17.94 12.33 1.78
N VAL A 179 -16.76 12.02 1.26
CA VAL A 179 -16.35 12.34 -0.10
C VAL A 179 -16.54 11.09 -0.96
N PRO A 180 -17.27 11.17 -2.09
CA PRO A 180 -17.40 10.04 -3.01
C PRO A 180 -16.08 9.76 -3.73
N GLY A 181 -15.73 8.48 -3.86
CA GLY A 181 -14.54 8.01 -4.56
C GLY A 181 -13.41 7.54 -3.63
N ILE A 182 -12.46 6.83 -4.23
CA ILE A 182 -11.28 6.27 -3.59
C ILE A 182 -10.04 6.83 -4.29
N PHE A 183 -9.33 7.70 -3.58
CA PHE A 183 -8.20 8.46 -4.11
C PHE A 183 -6.86 7.92 -3.57
N PRO A 184 -5.77 8.04 -4.32
CA PRO A 184 -4.42 7.79 -3.81
C PRO A 184 -4.12 8.53 -2.50
N ALA A 185 -3.42 7.87 -1.58
CA ALA A 185 -2.92 8.54 -0.38
C ALA A 185 -1.84 9.56 -0.78
N ARG A 186 -1.93 10.78 -0.24
CA ARG A 186 -1.03 11.89 -0.58
C ARG A 186 -0.14 12.33 0.58
N TYR A 187 0.08 11.43 1.52
CA TYR A 187 0.88 11.68 2.72
C TYR A 187 1.59 10.40 3.14
N ILE A 188 2.75 10.59 3.78
CA ILE A 188 3.54 9.49 4.33
C ILE A 188 2.84 8.98 5.58
N HIS A 189 2.63 7.67 5.63
CA HIS A 189 1.98 6.99 6.74
C HIS A 189 2.51 5.57 6.89
N ILE A 190 2.23 5.01 8.05
CA ILE A 190 2.22 3.56 8.28
C ILE A 190 0.76 3.15 8.39
N ASP A 191 0.41 2.00 7.82
CA ASP A 191 -0.99 1.56 7.79
C ASP A 191 -1.44 1.03 9.14
N GLN A 192 -0.54 0.32 9.83
CA GLN A 192 -0.86 -0.39 11.06
C GLN A 192 0.24 -0.17 12.10
N THR A 193 -0.17 0.22 13.30
CA THR A 193 0.63 0.02 14.51
C THR A 193 0.50 -1.44 14.96
N PRO A 194 1.37 -1.97 15.85
CA PRO A 194 1.22 -3.32 16.37
C PRO A 194 -0.15 -3.58 17.02
N ALA A 195 -0.69 -2.59 17.74
CA ALA A 195 -2.02 -2.68 18.36
C ALA A 195 -3.14 -2.72 17.30
N CYS A 196 -3.05 -1.86 16.28
CA CYS A 196 -4.03 -1.85 15.18
C CYS A 196 -3.99 -3.15 14.38
N ALA A 197 -2.82 -3.72 14.14
CA ALA A 197 -2.70 -5.00 13.46
C ALA A 197 -3.35 -6.16 14.24
N LEU A 198 -3.19 -6.17 15.57
CA LEU A 198 -3.86 -7.15 16.41
C LEU A 198 -5.39 -6.98 16.35
N GLN A 199 -5.87 -5.73 16.32
CA GLN A 199 -7.29 -5.46 16.14
C GLN A 199 -7.79 -5.97 14.78
N VAL A 200 -7.06 -5.71 13.69
CA VAL A 200 -7.39 -6.22 12.35
C VAL A 200 -7.48 -7.75 12.34
N LEU A 201 -6.54 -8.44 12.99
CA LEU A 201 -6.59 -9.88 13.15
C LEU A 201 -7.90 -10.30 13.86
N GLN A 202 -8.21 -9.68 14.99
CA GLN A 202 -9.40 -10.01 15.79
C GLN A 202 -10.72 -9.71 15.08
N ASP A 203 -10.76 -8.67 14.25
CA ASP A 203 -11.94 -8.25 13.49
C ASP A 203 -12.27 -9.22 12.34
N HIS A 204 -11.25 -9.87 11.76
CA HIS A 204 -11.42 -10.73 10.57
C HIS A 204 -11.27 -12.22 10.86
N PHE A 205 -10.56 -12.59 11.95
CA PHE A 205 -10.24 -13.96 12.29
C PHE A 205 -10.45 -14.21 13.77
N ASP A 206 -11.46 -15.02 14.10
CA ASP A 206 -11.67 -15.46 15.47
C ASP A 206 -10.76 -16.64 15.85
N ALA A 207 -10.72 -16.94 17.14
CA ALA A 207 -9.98 -18.07 17.70
C ALA A 207 -10.56 -19.45 17.31
N SER A 208 -11.62 -19.52 16.49
CA SER A 208 -12.14 -20.77 15.93
C SER A 208 -11.56 -21.05 14.54
N SER A 209 -11.21 -20.01 13.79
CA SER A 209 -10.51 -20.12 12.51
C SER A 209 -9.09 -20.69 12.68
N PRO A 210 -8.57 -21.49 11.72
CA PRO A 210 -7.17 -21.93 11.76
C PRO A 210 -6.17 -20.76 11.89
N VAL A 211 -6.49 -19.64 11.25
CA VAL A 211 -5.69 -18.41 11.24
C VAL A 211 -5.66 -17.74 12.59
N GLY A 212 -6.83 -17.47 13.18
CA GLY A 212 -6.91 -16.83 14.48
C GLY A 212 -6.35 -17.72 15.57
N ARG A 213 -6.54 -19.06 15.50
CA ARG A 213 -5.84 -20.00 16.40
C ARG A 213 -4.34 -19.86 16.29
N HIS A 214 -3.80 -20.00 15.08
CA HIS A 214 -2.37 -19.90 14.85
C HIS A 214 -1.81 -18.55 15.33
N ALA A 215 -2.45 -17.44 14.96
CA ALA A 215 -1.98 -16.10 15.30
C ALA A 215 -2.06 -15.78 16.80
N LEU A 216 -2.95 -16.44 17.55
CA LEU A 216 -3.08 -16.30 19.01
C LEU A 216 -2.26 -17.33 19.80
N GLU A 217 -1.66 -18.33 19.15
CA GLU A 217 -0.74 -19.27 19.80
C GLU A 217 0.52 -18.53 20.29
N LYS A 218 1.07 -18.98 21.43
CA LYS A 218 2.22 -18.33 22.10
C LYS A 218 3.45 -18.15 21.19
N ASN A 219 3.59 -18.99 20.15
CA ASN A 219 4.69 -18.93 19.18
C ASN A 219 4.19 -18.73 17.74
N GLY A 220 2.92 -18.37 17.56
CA GLY A 220 2.34 -18.06 16.26
C GLY A 220 3.02 -16.84 15.67
N ARG A 221 3.60 -16.98 14.48
CA ARG A 221 4.22 -15.85 13.78
C ARG A 221 3.28 -15.41 12.68
N TRP A 222 2.89 -14.15 12.70
CA TRP A 222 2.05 -13.59 11.68
C TRP A 222 2.45 -12.15 11.39
N GLY A 223 2.14 -11.69 10.19
CA GLY A 223 2.35 -10.31 9.76
C GLY A 223 1.22 -9.83 8.87
N ILE A 224 1.12 -8.51 8.72
CA ILE A 224 0.27 -7.90 7.69
C ILE A 224 1.19 -7.40 6.59
N ILE A 225 1.01 -7.89 5.36
CA ILE A 225 1.75 -7.45 4.19
C ILE A 225 0.80 -6.79 3.21
N ASN A 226 1.22 -5.65 2.67
CA ASN A 226 0.51 -5.00 1.58
C ASN A 226 1.06 -5.48 0.24
N GLY A 227 0.18 -5.97 -0.64
CA GLY A 227 0.49 -6.22 -2.05
C GLY A 227 0.09 -5.00 -2.87
N TRP A 228 1.06 -4.35 -3.52
CA TRP A 228 0.84 -3.18 -4.35
C TRP A 228 1.06 -3.49 -5.81
N ARG A 229 0.05 -3.19 -6.64
CA ARG A 229 0.20 -3.26 -8.09
C ARG A 229 -0.25 -1.96 -8.75
N PRO A 230 0.59 -1.34 -9.60
CA PRO A 230 0.13 -0.31 -10.51
C PRO A 230 -0.71 -0.98 -11.61
N SER A 231 -1.99 -0.63 -11.75
CA SER A 231 -2.72 -0.90 -12.99
C SER A 231 -2.36 0.17 -14.03
N ARG A 232 -2.40 -0.21 -15.32
CA ARG A 232 -1.72 0.46 -16.44
C ARG A 232 -1.52 1.97 -16.24
N VAL A 233 -0.27 2.41 -16.31
CA VAL A 233 0.07 3.82 -16.47
C VAL A 233 -0.53 4.26 -17.80
N SER A 234 -1.59 5.08 -17.78
CA SER A 234 -1.94 5.83 -18.98
C SER A 234 -0.68 6.60 -19.38
N SER A 235 -0.19 6.36 -20.59
CA SER A 235 0.96 7.10 -21.11
C SER A 235 0.65 8.58 -20.96
N ILE A 236 1.28 9.26 -20.01
CA ILE A 236 1.26 10.70 -19.91
C ILE A 236 1.99 11.16 -21.19
N ARG A 237 1.21 11.59 -22.18
CA ARG A 237 1.70 12.22 -23.40
C ARG A 237 2.00 13.68 -23.13
#